data_AF-A0A259M576-F1
#
_entry.id   AF-A0A259M576-F1
#
_cell.length_a   1.000
_cell.length_b   1.000
_cell.length_c   1.000
_cell.angle_alpha   90.00
_cell.angle_beta   90.00
_cell.angle_gamma   90.00
#
_symmetry.space_group_name_H-M   'P 1'
#
loop_
_entity.id
_entity.type
_entity.pdbx_description
1 polymer ?
#
loop_
_entity_poly.entity_id
_entity_poly.type
_entity_poly.pdbx_seq_one_letter_code
_entity_poly.pdbx_strand_id
1 'polypeptide(L)'
;MTMTKTLLTSAVATALMVGSAQAEISGNTVKIGYLADMSGTYRDLAGPNGLTALEMAIKDFGGTVNGAKIEVVSADDRNNPDSSSSTVRR
;
A
#
# COMPACT_ATOMS: atom_id res chain seq x y z
N MET A 1 28.00 35.71 28.36
CA MET A 1 28.62 34.79 27.37
C MET A 1 28.45 33.31 27.74
N THR A 2 28.32 32.95 29.01
CA THR A 2 28.08 31.56 29.50
C THR A 2 26.65 31.05 29.26
N MET A 3 25.62 31.88 29.42
CA MET A 3 24.23 31.46 29.11
C MET A 3 24.02 31.17 27.63
N THR A 4 24.67 31.93 26.74
CA THR A 4 24.59 31.75 25.28
C THR A 4 25.21 30.42 24.83
N LYS A 5 26.31 29.98 25.47
CA LYS A 5 26.92 28.66 25.22
C LYS A 5 26.02 27.52 25.71
N THR A 6 25.34 27.69 26.84
CA THR A 6 24.45 26.66 27.41
C THR A 6 23.21 26.45 26.51
N LEU A 7 22.62 27.54 26.00
CA LEU A 7 21.52 27.51 25.04
C LEU A 7 21.90 26.83 23.71
N LEU A 8 23.09 27.09 23.17
CA LEU A 8 23.58 26.43 21.96
C LEU A 8 23.78 24.92 22.15
N THR A 9 24.22 24.50 23.33
CA THR A 9 24.49 23.08 23.62
C THR A 9 23.19 22.28 23.75
N SER A 10 22.14 22.85 24.35
CA SER A 10 20.81 22.22 24.40
C SER A 10 20.15 22.10 23.02
N ALA A 11 20.34 23.08 22.13
CA ALA A 11 19.74 23.06 20.80
C ALA A 11 20.29 21.91 19.92
N VAL A 12 21.58 21.61 20.03
CA VAL A 12 22.22 20.50 19.29
C VAL A 12 21.80 19.13 19.84
N ALA A 13 21.60 19.00 21.15
CA ALA A 13 21.14 17.76 21.77
C ALA A 13 19.72 17.37 21.30
N THR A 14 18.82 18.34 21.11
CA THR A 14 17.46 18.09 20.61
C THR A 14 17.44 17.70 19.13
N ALA A 15 18.38 18.19 18.32
CA ALA A 15 18.48 17.84 16.91
C ALA A 15 18.91 16.38 16.67
N LEU A 16 19.66 15.78 17.62
CA LEU A 16 20.06 14.37 17.58
C LEU A 16 18.94 13.41 18.01
N MET A 17 17.86 13.93 18.61
CA MET A 17 16.68 13.15 19.03
C MET A 17 15.60 13.05 17.94
N VAL A 18 15.76 13.77 16.83
CA VAL A 18 14.91 13.58 15.65
C VAL A 18 15.36 12.29 14.97
N GLY A 19 14.80 11.16 15.44
CA GLY A 19 15.02 9.86 14.84
C GLY A 19 14.74 9.92 13.34
N SER A 20 15.53 9.19 12.56
CA SER A 20 15.30 9.01 11.13
C SER A 20 13.84 8.63 10.92
N ALA A 21 13.11 9.38 10.09
CA ALA A 21 11.77 8.99 9.69
C ALA A 21 11.88 7.64 8.95
N GLN A 22 11.56 6.55 9.65
CA GLN A 22 11.39 5.25 9.03
C GLN A 22 10.14 5.38 8.17
N ALA A 23 10.26 5.05 6.88
CA ALA A 23 9.12 4.97 5.99
C ALA A 23 8.20 3.84 6.47
N GLU A 24 7.22 4.17 7.31
CA GLU A 24 6.24 3.22 7.81
C GLU A 24 5.22 2.89 6.72
N ILE A 25 4.86 1.62 6.61
CA ILE A 25 3.74 1.21 5.75
C ILE A 25 2.45 1.67 6.43
N SER A 26 1.75 2.62 5.81
CA SER A 26 0.51 3.19 6.31
C SER A 26 -0.48 2.10 6.75
N GLY A 27 -0.88 2.12 8.04
CA GLY A 27 -1.83 1.15 8.59
C GLY A 27 -1.33 -0.30 8.61
N ASN A 28 -0.01 -0.51 8.55
CA ASN A 28 0.64 -1.82 8.52
C ASN A 28 0.05 -2.79 7.48
N THR A 29 -0.41 -2.26 6.35
CA THR A 29 -1.10 -3.02 5.30
C THR A 29 -0.69 -2.52 3.91
N VAL A 30 -0.38 -3.45 3.02
CA VAL A 30 -0.22 -3.20 1.58
C VAL A 30 -1.47 -3.70 0.87
N LYS A 31 -2.26 -2.78 0.29
CA LYS A 31 -3.47 -3.13 -0.47
C LYS A 31 -3.15 -3.26 -1.96
N ILE A 32 -3.54 -4.37 -2.55
CA ILE A 32 -3.45 -4.64 -3.99
C ILE A 32 -4.86 -4.57 -4.56
N GLY A 33 -5.06 -3.64 -5.50
CA GLY A 33 -6.31 -3.53 -6.26
C GLY A 33 -6.30 -4.45 -7.48
N TYR A 34 -7.32 -5.27 -7.63
CA TYR A 34 -7.55 -6.12 -8.80
C TYR A 34 -8.78 -5.63 -9.57
N LEU A 35 -8.56 -4.98 -10.69
CA LEU A 35 -9.62 -4.47 -11.56
C LEU A 35 -9.51 -5.17 -12.92
N ALA A 36 -10.51 -5.98 -13.23
CA ALA A 36 -10.62 -6.68 -14.51
C ALA A 36 -12.10 -6.98 -14.82
N ASP A 37 -12.35 -7.50 -16.01
CA ASP A 37 -13.67 -8.00 -16.40
C ASP A 37 -14.01 -9.26 -15.58
N MET A 38 -14.97 -9.17 -14.67
CA MET A 38 -15.36 -10.30 -13.80
C MET A 38 -16.58 -11.06 -14.30
N SER A 39 -17.33 -10.50 -15.25
CA SER A 39 -18.65 -11.02 -15.62
C SER A 39 -18.97 -10.99 -17.11
N GLY A 40 -18.20 -10.24 -17.90
CA GLY A 40 -18.38 -10.02 -19.32
C GLY A 40 -17.58 -10.96 -20.21
N THR A 41 -17.46 -10.56 -21.48
CA THR A 41 -16.91 -11.38 -22.56
C THR A 41 -15.43 -11.73 -22.39
N TYR A 42 -14.67 -10.91 -21.66
CA TYR A 42 -13.23 -11.09 -21.47
C TYR A 42 -12.88 -11.73 -20.13
N ARG A 43 -13.90 -12.15 -19.35
CA ARG A 43 -13.73 -12.75 -18.02
C ARG A 43 -12.72 -13.89 -17.98
N ASP A 44 -12.67 -14.72 -19.01
CA ASP A 44 -11.80 -15.90 -18.99
C ASP A 44 -10.32 -15.56 -19.26
N LEU A 45 -10.00 -14.34 -19.74
CA LEU A 45 -8.63 -13.90 -19.97
C LEU A 45 -7.92 -13.52 -18.65
N ALA A 46 -8.61 -12.81 -17.77
CA ALA A 46 -8.01 -12.25 -16.55
C ALA A 46 -9.02 -12.03 -15.41
N GLY A 47 -10.26 -12.51 -15.49
CA GLY A 47 -11.28 -12.28 -14.46
C GLY A 47 -11.06 -13.12 -13.20
N PRO A 48 -12.06 -13.91 -12.75
CA PRO A 48 -11.99 -14.66 -11.49
C PRO A 48 -10.77 -15.58 -11.36
N ASN A 49 -10.37 -16.25 -12.46
CA ASN A 49 -9.22 -17.14 -12.43
C ASN A 49 -7.90 -16.38 -12.21
N GLY A 50 -7.79 -15.16 -12.74
CA GLY A 50 -6.63 -14.30 -12.51
C GLY A 50 -6.59 -13.78 -11.07
N LEU A 51 -7.75 -13.46 -10.49
CA LEU A 51 -7.85 -13.10 -9.07
C LEU A 51 -7.40 -14.26 -8.17
N THR A 52 -7.88 -15.48 -8.43
CA THR A 52 -7.42 -16.68 -7.70
C THR A 52 -5.91 -16.90 -7.86
N ALA A 53 -5.36 -16.69 -9.07
CA ALA A 53 -3.91 -16.78 -9.29
C ALA A 53 -3.12 -15.73 -8.48
N LEU A 54 -3.62 -14.49 -8.39
CA LEU A 54 -3.03 -13.45 -7.54
C LEU A 54 -3.05 -13.85 -6.06
N GLU A 55 -4.19 -14.36 -5.56
CA GLU A 55 -4.32 -14.82 -4.17
C GLU A 55 -3.36 -15.98 -3.86
N MET A 56 -3.19 -16.92 -4.79
CA MET A 56 -2.19 -17.99 -4.68
C MET A 56 -0.77 -17.42 -4.64
N ALA A 57 -0.43 -16.47 -5.52
CA ALA A 57 0.89 -15.84 -5.53
C ALA A 57 1.20 -15.09 -4.22
N ILE A 58 0.21 -14.39 -3.65
CA ILE A 58 0.34 -13.73 -2.35
C ILE A 58 0.58 -14.74 -1.22
N LYS A 59 -0.14 -15.87 -1.26
CA LYS A 59 0.04 -16.96 -0.30
C LYS A 59 1.45 -17.56 -0.42
N ASP A 60 1.91 -17.82 -1.63
CA ASP A 60 3.25 -18.36 -1.89
C ASP A 60 4.35 -17.38 -1.46
N PHE A 61 4.09 -16.07 -1.56
CA PHE A 61 4.98 -15.01 -1.04
C PHE A 61 5.00 -14.94 0.50
N GLY A 62 4.06 -15.58 1.20
CA GLY A 62 3.96 -15.59 2.65
C GLY A 62 2.99 -14.55 3.23
N GLY A 63 2.18 -13.89 2.40
CA GLY A 63 1.07 -13.03 2.81
C GLY A 63 1.45 -11.70 3.50
N THR A 64 2.74 -11.42 3.66
CA THR A 64 3.24 -10.19 4.29
C THR A 64 4.47 -9.66 3.58
N VAL A 65 4.71 -8.35 3.67
CA VAL A 65 5.94 -7.69 3.21
C VAL A 65 6.38 -6.69 4.27
N ASN A 66 7.64 -6.77 4.72
CA ASN A 66 8.17 -5.94 5.81
C ASN A 66 7.30 -5.92 7.08
N GLY A 67 6.67 -7.05 7.42
CA GLY A 67 5.76 -7.17 8.57
C GLY A 67 4.35 -6.60 8.36
N ALA A 68 4.08 -5.96 7.22
CA ALA A 68 2.75 -5.51 6.83
C ALA A 68 1.97 -6.60 6.11
N LYS A 69 0.67 -6.71 6.39
CA LYS A 69 -0.22 -7.67 5.73
C LYS A 69 -0.47 -7.25 4.27
N ILE A 70 -0.50 -8.22 3.35
CA ILE A 70 -0.97 -7.99 1.98
C ILE A 70 -2.49 -8.26 1.94
N GLU A 71 -3.26 -7.29 1.49
CA GLU A 71 -4.71 -7.41 1.30
C GLU A 71 -5.09 -7.19 -0.15
N VAL A 72 -6.04 -7.97 -0.65
CA VAL A 72 -6.59 -7.81 -2.01
C VAL A 72 -7.97 -7.17 -1.91
N VAL A 73 -8.20 -6.16 -2.75
CA VAL A 73 -9.53 -5.63 -3.04
C VAL A 73 -9.78 -5.78 -4.53
N SER A 74 -10.96 -6.30 -4.90
CA SER A 74 -11.29 -6.56 -6.30
C SER A 74 -12.56 -5.85 -6.74
N ALA A 75 -12.64 -5.49 -8.01
CA ALA A 75 -13.84 -4.95 -8.63
C ALA A 75 -14.00 -5.42 -10.09
N ASP A 76 -15.25 -5.44 -10.55
CA ASP A 76 -15.61 -5.69 -11.94
C ASP A 76 -15.60 -4.37 -12.73
N ASP A 77 -14.72 -4.27 -13.73
CA ASP A 77 -14.63 -3.11 -14.61
C ASP A 77 -15.82 -2.98 -15.56
N ARG A 78 -16.55 -4.08 -15.79
CA ARG A 78 -17.67 -4.19 -16.73
C ARG A 78 -17.36 -3.66 -18.13
N ASN A 79 -16.08 -3.67 -18.53
CA ASN A 79 -15.58 -3.02 -19.73
C ASN A 79 -16.04 -1.55 -19.88
N ASN A 80 -16.23 -0.84 -18.77
CA ASN A 80 -16.67 0.54 -18.74
C ASN A 80 -15.60 1.45 -18.12
N PRO A 81 -14.95 2.33 -18.89
CA PRO A 81 -13.83 3.15 -18.40
C PRO A 81 -14.27 4.18 -17.35
N ASP A 82 -15.46 4.77 -17.48
CA ASP A 82 -15.94 5.80 -16.56
C ASP A 82 -16.21 5.24 -15.16
N SER A 83 -16.94 4.12 -15.09
CA SER A 83 -17.20 3.40 -13.84
C SER A 83 -15.92 2.83 -13.22
N SER A 84 -14.99 2.37 -14.06
CA SER A 84 -13.68 1.88 -13.62
C SER A 84 -12.86 2.97 -12.96
N SER A 85 -12.82 4.15 -13.60
CA SER A 85 -12.05 5.30 -13.14
C SER A 85 -12.55 5.86 -11.80
N SER A 86 -13.87 5.80 -11.56
CA SER A 86 -14.47 6.19 -10.27
C SER A 86 -14.23 5.13 -9.19
N THR A 87 -14.29 3.84 -9.54
CA THR A 87 -14.01 2.73 -8.61
C THR A 87 -12.59 2.77 -8.07
N VAL A 88 -11.58 3.03 -8.91
CA VAL A 88 -10.16 3.08 -8.50
C VAL A 88 -9.85 4.26 -7.57
N ARG A 89 -10.62 5.35 -7.66
CA ARG A 89 -10.40 6.58 -6.90
C ARG A 89 -11.08 6.61 -5.52
N ARG A 90 -11.96 5.64 -5.25
CA ARG A 90 -12.66 5.52 -3.96
C ARG A 90 -11.79 4.79 -2.95
#